data_AF-A0A1V2M2D8-F1
#
_entry.id   AF-A0A1V2M2D8-F1
#
_cell.length_a   1.000
_cell.length_b   1.000
_cell.length_c   1.000
_cell.angle_alpha   90.00
_cell.angle_beta   90.00
_cell.angle_gamma   90.00
#
_symmetry.space_group_name_H-M   'P 1'
#
loop_
_entity.id
_entity.type
_entity.pdbx_description
1 polymer ?
#
loop_
_entity_poly.entity_id
_entity_poly.type
_entity_poly.pdbx_seq_one_letter_code
_entity_poly.pdbx_strand_id
1 'polypeptide(L)'
;MNYIKGDDTLYLSIDPFSSKFESPDNSKLLETIDDTNVYYSETLFKVVPEGYVLTPEEEKQQLAGKLTISFGDSDGTVETYQHMSWTEDGNLYSLSGFNCDLSASEMLSMAEDIINE
;
A
#
# COMPACT_ATOMS: atom_id res chain seq x y z
N MET A 1 10.47 10.98 -0.81
CA MET A 1 11.67 10.58 -1.56
C MET A 1 11.24 9.51 -2.57
N ASN A 2 11.84 9.45 -3.77
CA ASN A 2 11.45 8.44 -4.76
C ASN A 2 12.48 7.33 -4.79
N TYR A 3 12.02 6.08 -4.72
CA TYR A 3 12.83 4.88 -4.85
C TYR A 3 12.54 4.26 -6.22
N ILE A 4 13.57 4.12 -7.05
CA ILE A 4 13.45 3.57 -8.39
C ILE A 4 14.18 2.23 -8.41
N LYS A 5 13.47 1.16 -8.75
CA LYS A 5 14.04 -0.17 -8.93
C LYS A 5 13.56 -0.74 -10.26
N GLY A 6 14.43 -0.72 -11.27
CA GLY A 6 14.02 -1.05 -12.64
C GLY A 6 13.07 0.02 -13.19
N ASP A 7 11.91 -0.41 -13.70
CA ASP A 7 10.82 0.46 -14.17
C ASP A 7 9.84 0.83 -13.03
N ASP A 8 9.98 0.22 -11.86
CA ASP A 8 9.09 0.46 -10.71
C ASP A 8 9.48 1.75 -9.97
N THR A 9 8.47 2.55 -9.63
CA THR A 9 8.63 3.78 -8.86
C THR A 9 7.82 3.70 -7.57
N LEU A 10 8.54 3.72 -6.45
CA LEU A 10 7.98 3.84 -5.11
C LEU A 10 8.17 5.26 -4.58
N TYR A 11 7.20 5.70 -3.80
CA TYR A 11 7.15 6.99 -3.14
C TYR A 11 7.22 6.80 -1.64
N LEU A 12 8.21 7.41 -1.00
CA LEU A 12 8.30 7.54 0.44
C LEU A 12 7.68 8.87 0.88
N SER A 13 6.62 8.81 1.69
CA SER A 13 6.09 9.93 2.46
C SER A 13 6.38 9.75 3.95
N ILE A 14 6.55 10.88 4.64
CA ILE A 14 6.77 10.95 6.08
C ILE A 14 5.76 11.95 6.62
N ASP A 15 4.84 11.46 7.44
CA ASP A 15 3.75 12.24 7.98
C ASP A 15 3.81 12.17 9.52
N PRO A 16 3.57 13.28 10.25
CA PRO A 16 3.48 13.23 11.71
C PRO A 16 2.44 12.18 12.12
N PHE A 17 2.81 11.25 13.00
CA PHE A 17 1.91 10.20 13.41
C PHE A 17 0.73 10.83 14.14
N SER A 18 -0.41 10.90 13.45
CA SER A 18 -1.67 11.27 14.07
C SER A 18 -2.35 10.00 14.53
N SER A 19 -2.94 10.01 15.72
CA SER A 19 -3.81 8.92 16.21
C SER A 19 -5.06 8.68 15.34
N LYS A 20 -5.22 9.46 14.25
CA LYS A 20 -6.22 9.27 13.20
C LYS A 20 -5.69 8.49 12.00
N PHE A 21 -4.41 8.13 11.98
CA PHE A 21 -3.90 7.20 10.99
C PHE A 21 -4.42 5.81 11.32
N GLU A 22 -5.53 5.46 10.69
CA GLU A 22 -5.96 4.08 10.59
C GLU A 22 -5.05 3.43 9.54
N SER A 23 -4.26 2.44 9.95
CA SER A 23 -3.56 1.59 8.99
C SER A 23 -4.58 1.10 7.95
N PRO A 24 -4.22 0.97 6.66
CA PRO A 24 -5.12 0.34 5.69
C PRO A 24 -5.69 -0.94 6.32
N ASP A 25 -7.02 -1.12 6.32
CA ASP A 25 -7.74 -2.16 7.07
C ASP A 25 -7.22 -3.60 6.81
N ASN A 26 -6.42 -3.78 5.77
CA ASN A 26 -5.80 -5.03 5.33
C ASN A 26 -4.28 -5.14 5.60
N SER A 27 -3.66 -4.16 6.26
CA SER A 27 -2.22 -4.17 6.57
C SER A 27 -1.88 -5.27 7.57
N LYS A 28 -0.81 -6.02 7.28
CA LYS A 28 -0.32 -7.10 8.13
C LYS A 28 1.07 -6.76 8.62
N LEU A 29 1.33 -7.05 9.90
CA LEU A 29 2.70 -7.05 10.41
C LEU A 29 3.51 -8.03 9.57
N LEU A 30 4.52 -7.51 8.88
CA LEU A 30 5.43 -8.30 8.05
C LEU A 30 6.63 -8.74 8.89
N GLU A 31 7.29 -7.79 9.55
CA GLU A 31 8.47 -8.02 10.37
C GLU A 31 8.63 -6.91 11.44
N THR A 32 9.47 -7.15 12.44
CA THR A 32 9.88 -6.16 13.44
C THR A 32 11.41 -6.01 13.36
N ILE A 33 11.87 -4.80 13.03
CA ILE A 33 13.30 -4.44 12.87
C ILE A 33 13.64 -3.44 13.97
N ASP A 34 14.60 -3.73 14.84
CA ASP A 34 15.03 -2.84 15.93
C ASP A 34 13.87 -2.20 16.72
N ASP A 35 12.95 -3.05 17.19
CA ASP A 35 11.71 -2.68 17.91
C ASP A 35 10.69 -1.85 17.07
N THR A 36 10.95 -1.65 15.79
CA THR A 36 10.05 -0.99 14.82
C THR A 36 9.24 -2.04 14.07
N ASN A 37 7.92 -1.98 14.22
CA ASN A 37 7.00 -2.86 13.49
C ASN A 37 6.79 -2.34 12.06
N VAL A 38 7.07 -3.20 11.07
CA VAL A 38 6.85 -2.92 9.65
C VAL A 38 5.61 -3.66 9.18
N TYR A 39 4.68 -2.90 8.61
CA TYR A 39 3.42 -3.40 8.09
C TYR A 39 3.41 -3.35 6.56
N TYR A 40 2.84 -4.39 5.94
CA TYR A 40 2.66 -4.48 4.50
C TYR A 40 1.20 -4.72 4.14
N SER A 41 0.76 -4.07 3.08
CA SER A 41 -0.56 -4.26 2.47
C SER A 41 -0.44 -4.25 0.94
N GLU A 42 -1.34 -5.00 0.32
CA GLU A 42 -1.52 -5.01 -1.11
C GLU A 42 -3.01 -4.94 -1.40
N THR A 43 -3.40 -3.97 -2.22
CA THR A 43 -4.79 -3.67 -2.54
C THR A 43 -4.93 -3.49 -4.03
N LEU A 44 -5.89 -4.18 -4.62
CA LEU A 44 -6.28 -3.97 -6.01
C LEU A 44 -7.13 -2.70 -6.10
N PHE A 45 -6.83 -1.82 -7.04
CA PHE A 45 -7.64 -0.68 -7.39
C PHE A 45 -8.25 -0.92 -8.76
N LYS A 46 -9.58 -0.79 -8.86
CA LYS A 46 -10.30 -0.92 -10.12
C LYS A 46 -11.16 0.31 -10.33
N VAL A 47 -10.96 0.99 -11.45
CA VAL A 47 -11.84 2.09 -11.86
C VAL A 47 -12.86 1.56 -12.85
N VAL A 48 -14.14 1.81 -12.59
CA VAL A 48 -15.27 1.30 -13.41
C VAL A 48 -16.17 2.45 -13.86
N PRO A 49 -16.84 2.31 -15.02
CA PRO A 49 -17.76 3.34 -15.50
C PRO A 49 -19.01 3.47 -14.62
N GLU A 50 -19.69 4.61 -14.76
CA GLU A 50 -20.98 4.83 -14.10
C GLU A 50 -22.00 3.75 -14.50
N GLY A 51 -22.70 3.17 -13.52
CA GLY A 51 -23.67 2.10 -13.73
C GLY A 51 -23.11 0.67 -13.70
N TYR A 52 -21.80 0.49 -13.45
CA TYR A 52 -21.22 -0.82 -13.19
C TYR A 52 -21.84 -1.47 -11.94
N VAL A 53 -22.21 -2.75 -12.06
CA VAL A 53 -22.74 -3.56 -10.96
C VAL A 53 -21.62 -4.49 -10.48
N LEU A 54 -21.25 -4.39 -9.21
CA LEU A 54 -20.24 -5.25 -8.61
C LEU A 54 -20.72 -6.71 -8.60
N THR A 55 -19.78 -7.60 -8.88
CA THR A 55 -20.00 -9.03 -8.68
C THR A 55 -19.95 -9.38 -7.18
N PRO A 56 -20.61 -10.46 -6.72
CA PRO A 56 -20.52 -10.89 -5.32
C PRO A 56 -19.09 -11.14 -4.82
N GLU A 57 -18.18 -11.52 -5.71
CA GLU A 57 -16.76 -11.68 -5.37
C GLU A 57 -16.06 -10.35 -5.14
N GLU A 58 -16.33 -9.34 -5.99
CA GLU A 58 -15.80 -7.98 -5.82
C GLU A 58 -16.32 -7.34 -4.54
N GLU A 59 -17.61 -7.48 -4.24
CA GLU A 59 -18.19 -7.01 -2.97
C GLU A 59 -17.48 -7.65 -1.77
N LYS A 60 -17.23 -8.96 -1.82
CA LYS A 60 -16.51 -9.67 -0.75
C LYS A 60 -15.06 -9.20 -0.62
N GLN A 61 -14.37 -8.95 -1.73
CA GLN A 61 -12.99 -8.46 -1.72
C GLN A 61 -12.91 -7.02 -1.20
N GLN A 62 -13.88 -6.18 -1.54
CA GLN A 62 -14.00 -4.82 -1.04
C GLN A 62 -14.27 -4.78 0.46
N LEU A 63 -15.19 -5.62 0.96
CA LEU A 63 -15.42 -5.79 2.39
C LEU A 63 -14.19 -6.32 3.14
N ALA A 64 -13.30 -7.05 2.46
CA ALA A 64 -12.06 -7.56 3.03
C ALA A 64 -10.87 -6.57 2.89
N GLY A 65 -11.10 -5.36 2.36
CA GLY A 65 -10.06 -4.36 2.11
C GLY A 65 -9.05 -4.76 1.03
N LYS A 66 -9.33 -5.78 0.21
CA LYS A 66 -8.44 -6.28 -0.84
C LYS A 66 -8.66 -5.61 -2.19
N LEU A 67 -9.84 -5.04 -2.41
CA LEU A 67 -10.24 -4.42 -3.65
C LEU A 67 -10.92 -3.07 -3.38
N THR A 68 -10.38 -2.00 -3.93
CA THR A 68 -10.99 -0.67 -3.92
C THR A 68 -11.58 -0.41 -5.31
N ILE A 69 -12.90 -0.25 -5.37
CA ILE A 69 -13.59 0.12 -6.61
C ILE A 69 -13.92 1.61 -6.57
N SER A 70 -13.49 2.34 -7.60
CA SER A 70 -13.82 3.75 -7.81
C SER A 70 -14.61 3.91 -9.10
N PHE A 71 -15.56 4.85 -9.11
CA PHE A 71 -16.34 5.15 -10.31
C PHE A 71 -15.70 6.31 -11.08
N GLY A 72 -15.50 6.15 -12.37
CA GLY A 72 -14.91 7.16 -13.24
C GLY A 72 -14.79 6.70 -14.70
N ASP A 73 -14.28 7.57 -15.57
CA ASP A 73 -13.94 7.20 -16.94
C ASP A 73 -12.75 6.24 -16.93
N SER A 74 -13.03 4.96 -17.12
CA SER A 74 -12.05 3.89 -17.18
C SER A 74 -12.49 2.83 -18.18
N ASP A 75 -11.51 2.21 -18.82
CA ASP A 75 -11.67 1.02 -19.65
C ASP A 75 -11.79 -0.28 -18.83
N GLY A 76 -11.78 -0.17 -17.50
CA GLY A 76 -11.82 -1.29 -16.57
C GLY A 76 -10.44 -1.75 -16.10
N THR A 77 -9.40 -0.92 -16.27
CA THR A 77 -8.05 -1.22 -15.79
C THR A 77 -8.04 -1.50 -14.29
N VAL A 78 -7.30 -2.54 -13.92
CA VAL A 78 -7.02 -2.94 -12.53
C VAL A 78 -5.55 -2.64 -12.27
N GLU A 79 -5.30 -1.90 -11.20
CA GLU A 79 -3.95 -1.55 -10.74
C GLU A 79 -3.69 -2.20 -9.39
N THR A 80 -2.47 -2.65 -9.16
CA THR A 80 -2.06 -3.16 -7.83
C THR A 80 -1.39 -2.03 -7.07
N TYR A 81 -1.91 -1.68 -5.91
CA TYR A 81 -1.29 -0.75 -4.98
C TYR A 81 -0.58 -1.51 -3.88
N GLN A 82 0.73 -1.32 -3.79
CA GLN A 82 1.56 -1.88 -2.72
C GLN A 82 1.89 -0.77 -1.74
N HIS A 83 1.77 -1.06 -0.45
CA HIS A 83 2.06 -0.08 0.61
C HIS A 83 2.69 -0.76 1.81
N MET A 84 3.82 -0.19 2.23
CA MET A 84 4.56 -0.56 3.42
C MET A 84 4.63 0.64 4.35
N SER A 85 4.42 0.43 5.65
CA SER A 85 4.48 1.51 6.62
C SER A 85 5.08 1.07 7.95
N TRP A 86 5.72 2.01 8.63
CA TRP A 86 6.27 1.84 9.97
C TRP A 86 6.23 3.19 10.71
N THR A 87 6.29 3.12 12.03
CA THR A 87 6.29 4.31 12.89
C THR A 87 7.61 4.41 13.62
N GLU A 88 8.28 5.55 13.48
CA GLU A 88 9.56 5.84 14.12
C GLU A 88 9.58 7.31 14.53
N ASP A 89 10.08 7.62 15.73
CA ASP A 89 10.19 8.98 16.29
C ASP A 89 8.90 9.81 16.22
N GLY A 90 7.75 9.15 16.33
CA GLY A 90 6.43 9.80 16.25
C GLY A 90 6.04 10.25 14.83
N ASN A 91 6.72 9.76 13.81
CA ASN A 91 6.36 9.92 12.41
C ASN A 91 5.93 8.57 11.81
N LEU A 92 4.94 8.63 10.93
CA LEU A 92 4.58 7.51 10.06
C LEU A 92 5.38 7.63 8.77
N TYR A 93 6.15 6.60 8.48
CA TYR A 93 6.77 6.41 7.19
C TYR A 93 5.86 5.54 6.33
N SER A 94 5.70 5.93 5.08
CA SER A 94 4.86 5.23 4.11
C SER A 94 5.57 5.10 2.78
N LEU A 95 5.90 3.88 2.39
CA LEU A 95 6.46 3.52 1.10
C LEU A 95 5.37 2.90 0.23
N SER A 96 5.01 3.53 -0.88
CA SER A 96 3.96 3.01 -1.74
C SER A 96 4.19 3.21 -3.24
N GLY A 97 3.52 2.39 -4.04
CA GLY A 97 3.54 2.51 -5.49
C GLY A 97 2.43 1.71 -6.15
N PHE A 98 2.21 2.01 -7.43
CA PHE A 98 1.23 1.34 -8.28
C PHE A 98 1.94 0.45 -9.29
N ASN A 99 1.39 -0.74 -9.52
CA ASN A 99 1.84 -1.73 -10.49
C ASN A 99 3.34 -2.04 -10.40
N CYS A 100 3.89 -2.05 -9.19
CA CYS A 100 5.29 -2.39 -8.97
C CYS A 100 5.46 -3.92 -9.02
N ASP A 101 6.46 -4.42 -9.74
CA ASP A 101 6.84 -5.84 -9.76
C ASP A 101 7.80 -6.17 -8.61
N LEU A 102 7.47 -5.67 -7.42
CA LEU A 102 8.28 -5.83 -6.21
C LEU A 102 7.63 -6.82 -5.26
N SER A 103 8.42 -7.76 -4.74
CA SER A 103 7.98 -8.61 -3.64
C SER A 103 7.96 -7.84 -2.31
N ALA A 104 7.14 -8.30 -1.36
CA ALA A 104 7.11 -7.74 -0.01
C ALA A 104 8.50 -7.75 0.66
N SER A 105 9.32 -8.78 0.40
CA SER A 105 10.71 -8.86 0.87
C SER A 105 11.62 -7.79 0.27
N GLU A 106 11.40 -7.40 -0.98
CA GLU A 106 12.20 -6.36 -1.63
C GLU A 106 11.83 -4.98 -1.11
N MET A 107 10.54 -4.73 -0.85
CA MET A 107 10.12 -3.51 -0.17
C MET A 107 10.63 -3.48 1.28
N LEU A 108 10.66 -4.63 1.95
CA LEU A 108 11.16 -4.73 3.33
C LEU A 108 12.64 -4.37 3.40
N SER A 109 13.46 -4.87 2.48
CA SER A 109 14.88 -4.49 2.42
C SER A 109 15.06 -2.98 2.23
N MET A 110 14.18 -2.30 1.49
CA MET A 110 14.23 -0.84 1.37
C MET A 110 13.82 -0.14 2.67
N ALA A 111 12.82 -0.66 3.38
CA ALA A 111 12.43 -0.13 4.69
C ALA A 111 13.54 -0.34 5.73
N GLU A 112 14.19 -1.51 5.74
CA GLU A 112 15.37 -1.79 6.58
C GLU A 112 16.48 -0.78 6.35
N ASP A 113 16.81 -0.48 5.09
CA ASP A 113 17.84 0.51 4.77
C ASP A 113 17.50 1.90 5.33
N ILE A 114 16.22 2.28 5.35
CA ILE A 114 15.76 3.58 5.88
C ILE A 114 15.77 3.60 7.41
N ILE A 115 15.32 2.52 8.05
CA ILE A 115 15.27 2.40 9.52
C ILE A 115 16.70 2.40 10.11
N ASN A 116 17.66 1.85 9.37
CA ASN A 116 19.05 1.75 9.82
C ASN A 116 19.94 2.93 9.39
N GLU A 117 19.39 3.96 8.73
CA GLU A 117 20.14 5.16 8.27
C GLU A 117 20.45 6.13 9.41
#